data_AF-C0RI74-F1
#
_entry.id   AF-C0RI74-F1
#
_cell.length_a   1.000
_cell.length_b   1.000
_cell.length_c   1.000
_cell.angle_alpha   90.00
_cell.angle_beta   90.00
_cell.angle_gamma   90.00
#
_symmetry.space_group_name_H-M   'P 1'
#
loop_
_entity.id
_entity.type
_entity.pdbx_description
1 polymer ?
#
loop_
_entity_poly.entity_id
_entity_poly.type
_entity_poly.pdbx_seq_one_letter_code
_entity_poly.pdbx_strand_id
1 'polypeptide(L)'
;MYNLFVSGWKEEWQGVPCTFDLSRCVNQHEYTDQKITEKFGKLDGAELAELTRLPTIFAYEAACKLDPKFGLIRDVTVRRGQVRIEYEFIPVQPFLTVADFDTLAFELDIGNWEMNRTHWAVKDVNLPKELHTAKGITLPSWTRQASRAVDITQHDFDVGLSFPGEARGLVEQVARELEARVGPNAYFYDNNYVSQLARPSLDTLLQDIYRNRCKLIVVFVGDDYQRKDRCGVEFRAIREIIMARAEQRIMFVRVDDGAVDGVFRTDGYVDARRFNPSEIAQFIAERVALIT
;
A
#
# COMPACT_ATOMS: atom_id res chain seq x y z
N MET A 1 5.83 4.42 -3.13
CA MET A 1 6.88 5.40 -3.45
C MET A 1 7.15 6.31 -2.26
N TYR A 2 8.40 6.76 -2.11
CA TYR A 2 8.80 7.79 -1.15
C TYR A 2 9.90 8.67 -1.73
N ASN A 3 10.06 9.90 -1.22
CA ASN A 3 11.17 10.78 -1.56
C ASN A 3 12.35 10.51 -0.62
N LEU A 4 13.55 10.38 -1.17
CA LEU A 4 14.80 10.37 -0.42
C LEU A 4 15.60 11.63 -0.78
N PHE A 5 15.81 12.51 0.19
CA PHE A 5 16.79 13.59 0.07
C PHE A 5 18.05 13.20 0.82
N VAL A 6 19.20 13.39 0.21
CA VAL A 6 20.51 13.23 0.83
C VAL A 6 21.26 14.54 0.72
N SER A 7 21.80 15.02 1.84
CA SER A 7 22.56 16.28 1.90
C SER A 7 23.96 16.08 2.48
N GLY A 8 24.97 16.61 1.82
CA GLY A 8 26.36 16.65 2.30
C GLY A 8 26.61 17.72 3.36
N TRP A 9 25.65 18.60 3.62
CA TRP A 9 25.77 19.70 4.59
C TRP A 9 25.06 19.34 5.90
N LYS A 10 25.79 19.37 7.02
CA LYS A 10 25.26 19.03 8.35
C LYS A 10 24.24 20.05 8.85
N GLU A 11 24.35 21.27 8.35
CA GLU A 11 23.47 22.39 8.64
C GLU A 11 22.16 22.33 7.86
N GLU A 12 22.00 21.35 6.97
CA GLU A 12 20.75 21.12 6.25
C GLU A 12 19.67 20.52 7.18
N TRP A 13 18.41 20.64 6.77
CA TRP A 13 17.26 20.10 7.51
C TRP A 13 16.99 20.83 8.83
N GLN A 14 17.28 22.13 8.90
CA GLN A 14 17.07 22.99 10.09
C GLN A 14 15.75 23.78 10.02
N GLY A 15 14.83 23.41 9.13
CA GLY A 15 13.53 24.07 8.97
C GLY A 15 13.58 25.31 8.07
N VAL A 16 14.64 25.45 7.28
CA VAL A 16 14.76 26.48 6.24
C VAL A 16 14.72 25.83 4.86
N PRO A 17 14.15 26.50 3.84
CA PRO A 17 14.16 25.98 2.48
C PRO A 17 15.58 25.73 1.97
N CYS A 18 15.77 24.65 1.21
CA CYS A 18 17.07 24.29 0.65
C CYS A 18 17.02 24.15 -0.87
N THR A 19 18.20 24.13 -1.50
CA THR A 19 18.34 24.20 -2.95
C THR A 19 19.26 23.11 -3.46
N PHE A 20 18.84 22.45 -4.53
CA PHE A 20 19.58 21.43 -5.25
C PHE A 20 19.76 21.83 -6.71
N ASP A 21 20.82 21.32 -7.34
CA ASP A 21 20.94 21.39 -8.80
C ASP A 21 19.88 20.49 -9.44
N LEU A 22 19.19 20.96 -10.48
CA LEU A 22 18.15 20.20 -11.16
C LEU A 22 18.67 18.86 -11.71
N SER A 23 19.95 18.79 -12.11
CA SER A 23 20.56 17.53 -12.55
C SER A 23 20.67 16.47 -11.45
N ARG A 24 20.54 16.88 -10.18
CA ARG A 24 20.58 16.01 -8.99
C ARG A 24 19.20 15.61 -8.46
N CYS A 25 18.13 16.02 -9.14
CA CYS A 25 16.77 15.80 -8.66
C CYS A 25 16.02 14.87 -9.61
N VAL A 26 15.53 13.75 -9.08
CA VAL A 26 14.60 12.81 -9.74
C VAL A 26 15.10 12.44 -11.14
N ASN A 27 16.34 11.96 -11.19
CA ASN A 27 17.07 11.71 -12.44
C ASN A 27 17.54 10.25 -12.51
N GLN A 28 17.48 9.66 -13.70
CA GLN A 28 17.90 8.28 -13.98
C GLN A 28 19.40 8.04 -13.75
N HIS A 29 20.20 9.11 -13.78
CA HIS A 29 21.62 9.09 -13.46
C HIS A 29 21.90 9.53 -12.02
N GLU A 30 20.85 9.80 -11.24
CA GLU A 30 20.90 10.21 -9.84
C GLU A 30 19.88 9.39 -9.01
N TYR A 31 20.11 8.08 -9.00
CA TYR A 31 19.48 7.11 -8.08
C TYR A 31 17.96 6.96 -8.15
N THR A 32 17.31 7.51 -9.18
CA THR A 32 15.88 7.31 -9.45
C THR A 32 15.72 6.35 -10.64
N ASP A 33 14.76 5.41 -10.58
CA ASP A 33 14.50 4.52 -11.72
C ASP A 33 14.11 5.30 -12.99
N GLN A 34 14.41 4.74 -14.16
CA GLN A 34 14.14 5.37 -15.44
C GLN A 34 12.64 5.69 -15.63
N LYS A 35 11.73 4.75 -15.29
CA LYS A 35 10.28 4.96 -15.49
C LYS A 35 9.74 6.05 -14.59
N ILE A 36 10.30 6.16 -13.38
CA ILE A 36 9.96 7.20 -12.41
C ILE A 36 10.48 8.55 -12.90
N THR A 37 11.71 8.58 -13.42
CA THR A 37 12.32 9.79 -14.01
C THR A 37 11.52 10.29 -15.21
N GLU A 38 11.09 9.40 -16.11
CA GLU A 38 10.26 9.77 -17.26
C GLU A 38 8.94 10.45 -16.84
N LYS A 39 8.36 10.02 -15.72
CA LYS A 39 7.13 10.60 -15.17
C LYS A 39 7.37 11.90 -14.40
N PHE A 40 8.39 11.95 -13.54
CA PHE A 40 8.52 12.98 -12.52
C PHE A 40 9.72 13.93 -12.69
N GLY A 41 10.71 13.57 -13.51
CA GLY A 41 11.99 14.27 -13.61
C GLY A 41 11.91 15.69 -14.18
N LYS A 42 10.79 16.08 -14.77
CA LYS A 42 10.56 17.48 -15.21
C LYS A 42 10.27 18.42 -14.06
N LEU A 43 9.76 17.90 -12.93
CA LEU A 43 9.39 18.67 -11.76
C LEU A 43 8.47 19.86 -12.07
N ASP A 44 7.45 19.63 -12.89
CA ASP A 44 6.43 20.60 -13.25
C ASP A 44 5.01 20.00 -13.16
N GLY A 45 4.00 20.87 -13.24
CA GLY A 45 2.61 20.45 -13.45
C GLY A 45 1.98 19.61 -12.33
N ALA A 46 1.17 18.64 -12.74
CA ALA A 46 0.38 17.80 -11.85
C ALA A 46 1.21 16.67 -11.20
N GLU A 47 2.25 16.22 -11.91
CA GLU A 47 3.19 15.19 -11.48
C GLU A 47 4.02 15.68 -10.28
N LEU A 48 4.42 16.96 -10.26
CA LEU A 48 5.07 17.56 -9.10
C LEU A 48 4.18 17.54 -7.85
N ALA A 49 2.87 17.77 -8.02
CA ALA A 49 1.92 17.72 -6.91
C ALA A 49 1.73 16.30 -6.34
N GLU A 50 2.07 15.25 -7.09
CA GLU A 50 2.13 13.88 -6.58
C GLU A 50 3.38 13.68 -5.69
N LEU A 51 4.55 14.18 -6.13
CA LEU A 51 5.79 14.10 -5.36
C LEU A 51 5.69 14.77 -3.98
N THR A 52 4.98 15.90 -3.88
CA THR A 52 4.82 16.61 -2.60
C THR A 52 3.91 15.90 -1.61
N ARG A 53 3.14 14.89 -2.05
CA ARG A 53 2.29 14.05 -1.21
C ARG A 53 2.99 12.77 -0.75
N LEU A 54 4.14 12.42 -1.33
CA LEU A 54 4.86 11.23 -0.95
C LEU A 54 5.52 11.41 0.43
N PRO A 55 5.59 10.35 1.24
CA PRO A 55 6.43 10.36 2.44
C PRO A 55 7.88 10.69 2.07
N THR A 56 8.53 11.51 2.89
CA THR A 56 9.89 11.97 2.61
C THR A 56 10.84 11.63 3.75
N ILE A 57 11.98 11.03 3.40
CA ILE A 57 13.13 10.86 4.26
C ILE A 57 14.13 11.97 3.91
N PHE A 58 14.47 12.78 4.91
CA PHE A 58 15.51 13.80 4.84
C PHE A 58 16.76 13.26 5.53
N ALA A 59 17.69 12.73 4.75
CA ALA A 59 18.91 12.10 5.21
C ALA A 59 20.14 12.97 4.94
N TYR A 60 21.28 12.51 5.46
CA TYR A 60 22.57 13.15 5.25
C TYR A 60 23.50 12.18 4.53
N GLU A 61 24.50 12.70 3.84
CA GLU A 61 25.58 11.87 3.32
C GLU A 61 26.27 11.12 4.48
N ALA A 62 26.74 9.90 4.22
CA ALA A 62 27.29 8.99 5.23
C ALA A 62 28.42 9.62 6.06
N ALA A 63 29.21 10.51 5.46
CA ALA A 63 30.27 11.26 6.14
C ALA A 63 29.75 12.17 7.27
N CYS A 64 28.49 12.60 7.22
CA CYS A 64 27.90 13.48 8.22
C CYS A 64 27.64 12.76 9.55
N LYS A 65 27.33 11.46 9.51
CA LYS A 65 26.98 10.63 10.69
C LYS A 65 25.81 11.20 11.50
N LEU A 66 24.77 11.65 10.81
CA LEU A 66 23.57 12.22 11.41
C LEU A 66 22.35 11.37 11.04
N ASP A 67 21.46 11.20 12.01
CA ASP A 67 20.22 10.45 11.81
C ASP A 67 19.27 11.20 10.87
N PRO A 68 18.52 10.47 10.02
CA PRO A 68 17.56 11.07 9.10
C PRO A 68 16.33 11.60 9.85
N LYS A 69 15.56 12.44 9.16
CA LYS A 69 14.27 12.95 9.61
C LYS A 69 13.16 12.50 8.67
N PHE A 70 11.96 12.36 9.22
CA PHE A 70 10.75 12.07 8.44
C PHE A 70 9.92 13.34 8.24
N GLY A 71 9.30 13.47 7.07
CA GLY A 71 8.46 14.62 6.79
C GLY A 71 7.81 14.63 5.42
N LEU A 72 7.52 15.84 4.94
CA LEU A 72 6.85 16.12 3.68
C LEU A 72 7.50 17.29 2.96
N ILE A 73 7.42 17.27 1.63
CA ILE A 73 7.68 18.46 0.82
C ILE A 73 6.42 19.32 0.82
N ARG A 74 6.57 20.61 1.07
CA ARG A 74 5.48 21.59 1.07
C ARG A 74 5.38 22.36 -0.23
N ASP A 75 6.52 22.75 -0.78
CA ASP A 75 6.58 23.42 -2.07
C ASP A 75 7.88 23.06 -2.80
N VAL A 76 7.82 23.12 -4.12
CA VAL A 76 8.99 22.96 -4.99
C VAL A 76 8.95 24.04 -6.05
N THR A 77 10.01 24.84 -6.09
CA THR A 77 10.19 25.89 -7.08
C THR A 77 11.42 25.59 -7.94
N VAL A 78 11.20 25.38 -9.24
CA VAL A 78 12.27 25.17 -10.22
C VAL A 78 12.58 26.48 -10.95
N ARG A 79 13.83 26.96 -10.89
CA ARG A 79 14.29 28.17 -11.60
C ARG A 79 15.75 28.05 -12.02
N ARG A 80 16.05 28.36 -13.28
CA ARG A 80 17.42 28.47 -13.81
C ARG A 80 18.30 27.24 -13.48
N GLY A 81 17.73 26.03 -13.60
CA GLY A 81 18.44 24.79 -13.30
C GLY A 81 18.67 24.50 -11.82
N GLN A 82 17.97 25.20 -10.93
CA GLN A 82 17.98 24.95 -9.49
C GLN A 82 16.57 24.58 -9.02
N VAL A 83 16.50 23.69 -8.04
CA VAL A 83 15.28 23.21 -7.40
C VAL A 83 15.32 23.64 -5.95
N ARG A 84 14.47 24.59 -5.58
CA ARG A 84 14.27 25.01 -4.20
C ARG A 84 13.11 24.22 -3.61
N ILE A 85 13.30 23.63 -2.44
CA ILE A 85 12.26 22.90 -1.73
C ILE A 85 11.94 23.57 -0.39
N GLU A 86 10.66 23.63 -0.08
CA GLU A 86 10.17 23.89 1.27
C GLU A 86 9.65 22.58 1.84
N TYR A 87 9.88 22.34 3.13
CA TYR A 87 9.55 21.06 3.76
C TYR A 87 9.11 21.26 5.20
N GLU A 88 8.46 20.23 5.73
CA GLU A 88 8.17 20.13 7.15
C GLU A 88 8.61 18.77 7.69
N PHE A 89 8.87 18.72 8.99
CA PHE A 89 9.08 17.45 9.68
C PHE A 89 7.81 17.00 10.36
N ILE A 90 7.57 15.69 10.28
CA ILE A 90 6.50 15.02 10.99
C ILE A 90 7.17 14.14 12.05
N PRO A 91 6.89 14.38 13.34
CA PRO A 91 7.53 13.63 14.41
C PRO A 91 7.10 12.16 14.36
N VAL A 92 8.09 11.27 14.22
CA VAL A 92 7.94 9.82 14.33
C VAL A 92 9.02 9.34 15.31
N GLN A 93 8.63 8.65 16.37
CA GLN A 93 9.57 8.12 17.37
C GLN A 93 9.19 6.69 17.78
N PRO A 94 10.14 5.73 17.74
CA PRO A 94 11.47 5.84 17.12
C PRO A 94 11.37 6.00 15.60
N PHE A 95 12.43 6.57 14.98
CA PHE A 95 12.60 6.58 13.53
C PHE A 95 13.94 5.91 13.15
N LEU A 96 14.32 5.98 11.88
CA LEU A 96 15.59 5.46 11.37
C LEU A 96 16.79 6.19 11.98
N THR A 97 17.89 5.46 12.10
CA THR A 97 19.23 5.95 12.44
C THR A 97 20.14 5.92 11.22
N VAL A 98 21.30 6.57 11.29
CA VAL A 98 22.30 6.52 10.20
C VAL A 98 22.74 5.08 9.87
N ALA A 99 22.86 4.22 10.88
CA ALA A 99 23.25 2.82 10.69
C ALA A 99 22.18 2.01 9.94
N ASP A 100 20.93 2.44 10.00
CA ASP A 100 19.83 1.70 9.37
C ASP A 100 19.89 1.76 7.84
N PHE A 101 20.52 2.79 7.25
CA PHE A 101 20.72 2.87 5.79
C PHE A 101 21.66 1.78 5.28
N ASP A 102 22.60 1.32 6.09
CA ASP A 102 23.49 0.20 5.72
C ASP A 102 22.73 -1.14 5.85
N THR A 103 21.91 -1.29 6.89
CA THR A 103 21.20 -2.57 7.15
C THR A 103 19.94 -2.75 6.31
N LEU A 104 19.28 -1.66 5.91
CA LEU A 104 18.01 -1.65 5.16
C LEU A 104 18.20 -1.16 3.72
N ALA A 105 19.44 -1.18 3.21
CA ALA A 105 19.77 -0.67 1.88
C ALA A 105 18.91 -1.33 0.80
N PHE A 106 18.69 -2.65 0.90
CA PHE A 106 17.88 -3.39 -0.06
C PHE A 106 16.40 -3.03 0.05
N GLU A 107 15.85 -3.07 1.26
CA GLU A 107 14.42 -2.81 1.53
C GLU A 107 14.03 -1.39 1.14
N LEU A 108 14.92 -0.42 1.36
CA LEU A 108 14.68 0.98 1.03
C LEU A 108 15.09 1.36 -0.40
N ASP A 109 15.56 0.41 -1.21
CA ASP A 109 16.06 0.63 -2.57
C ASP A 109 17.18 1.69 -2.64
N ILE A 110 18.12 1.61 -1.71
CA ILE A 110 19.30 2.48 -1.64
C ILE A 110 20.45 1.80 -2.37
N GLY A 111 20.90 2.45 -3.44
CA GLY A 111 22.00 1.98 -4.27
C GLY A 111 23.37 2.13 -3.61
N ASN A 112 24.34 1.42 -4.17
CA ASN A 112 25.74 1.58 -3.79
C ASN A 112 26.18 3.04 -3.98
N TRP A 113 26.88 3.58 -2.99
CA TRP A 113 27.41 4.95 -2.98
C TRP A 113 26.36 6.07 -3.02
N GLU A 114 25.06 5.75 -2.99
CA GLU A 114 23.97 6.75 -3.01
C GLU A 114 24.07 7.72 -1.83
N MET A 115 24.39 7.19 -0.65
CA MET A 115 24.59 7.98 0.56
C MET A 115 25.90 8.79 0.56
N ASN A 116 26.68 8.81 -0.52
CA ASN A 116 27.92 9.61 -0.61
C ASN A 116 27.77 10.81 -1.54
N ARG A 117 26.53 11.17 -1.89
CA ARG A 117 26.28 12.26 -2.82
C ARG A 117 24.97 12.95 -2.54
N THR A 118 24.99 14.27 -2.57
CA THR A 118 23.82 15.11 -2.39
C THR A 118 22.87 15.00 -3.57
N HIS A 119 21.61 14.61 -3.31
CA HIS A 119 20.59 14.45 -4.35
C HIS A 119 19.17 14.40 -3.78
N TRP A 120 18.19 14.39 -4.69
CA TRP A 120 16.81 14.01 -4.44
C TRP A 120 16.45 12.83 -5.34
N ALA A 121 16.15 11.67 -4.75
CA ALA A 121 15.66 10.49 -5.45
C ALA A 121 14.20 10.17 -5.08
N VAL A 122 13.52 9.48 -5.99
CA VAL A 122 12.20 8.91 -5.74
C VAL A 122 12.29 7.40 -5.87
N LYS A 123 11.91 6.68 -4.81
CA LYS A 123 12.02 5.23 -4.71
C LYS A 123 10.66 4.58 -4.84
N ASP A 124 10.54 3.51 -5.62
CA ASP A 124 9.28 2.75 -5.74
C ASP A 124 9.18 1.63 -4.71
N VAL A 125 9.27 2.05 -3.44
CA VAL A 125 9.15 1.19 -2.27
C VAL A 125 7.92 1.57 -1.46
N ASN A 126 7.28 0.58 -0.83
CA ASN A 126 6.25 0.80 0.18
C ASN A 126 6.92 1.11 1.53
N LEU A 127 7.38 2.36 1.69
CA LEU A 127 8.12 2.76 2.87
C LEU A 127 7.43 2.40 4.21
N PRO A 128 6.11 2.63 4.41
CA PRO A 128 5.43 2.22 5.64
C PRO A 128 5.56 0.72 5.94
N LYS A 129 5.46 -0.14 4.92
CA LYS A 129 5.58 -1.58 5.07
C LYS A 129 7.00 -1.96 5.50
N GLU A 130 8.01 -1.45 4.80
CA GLU A 130 9.41 -1.81 5.06
C GLU A 130 9.86 -1.37 6.46
N LEU A 131 9.52 -0.14 6.85
CA LEU A 131 9.86 0.37 8.18
C LEU A 131 9.13 -0.38 9.30
N HIS A 132 7.87 -0.75 9.08
CA HIS A 132 7.12 -1.53 10.06
C HIS A 132 7.69 -2.94 10.20
N THR A 133 7.97 -3.61 9.08
CA THR A 133 8.46 -4.99 9.04
C THR A 133 9.86 -5.09 9.67
N ALA A 134 10.78 -4.19 9.30
CA ALA A 134 12.16 -4.27 9.73
C ALA A 134 12.40 -3.74 11.14
N LYS A 135 11.65 -2.71 11.56
CA LYS A 135 11.95 -1.93 12.78
C LYS A 135 10.74 -1.70 13.69
N GLY A 136 9.54 -2.15 13.32
CA GLY A 136 8.31 -1.85 14.04
C GLY A 136 7.90 -0.37 13.99
N ILE A 137 8.52 0.43 13.12
CA ILE A 137 8.27 1.87 13.00
C ILE A 137 6.91 2.06 12.32
N THR A 138 6.00 2.77 12.97
CA THR A 138 4.67 3.08 12.42
C THR A 138 4.64 4.51 11.89
N LEU A 139 4.49 4.64 10.57
CA LEU A 139 4.29 5.94 9.93
C LEU A 139 2.81 6.40 10.02
N PRO A 140 2.55 7.71 9.89
CA PRO A 140 1.18 8.26 9.86
C PRO A 140 0.30 7.57 8.82
N SER A 141 -1.00 7.41 9.09
CA SER A 141 -1.90 6.62 8.24
C SER A 141 -1.96 7.07 6.78
N TRP A 142 -1.79 8.36 6.48
CA TRP A 142 -1.79 8.89 5.12
C TRP A 142 -0.63 8.35 4.27
N THR A 143 0.47 7.90 4.87
CA THR A 143 1.62 7.34 4.12
C THR A 143 1.27 6.01 3.47
N ARG A 144 0.28 5.27 4.01
CA ARG A 144 -0.28 4.06 3.39
C ARG A 144 -1.08 4.39 2.13
N GLN A 145 -1.64 5.59 2.03
CA GLN A 145 -2.39 6.03 0.85
C GLN A 145 -1.47 6.53 -0.27
N ALA A 146 -0.22 6.88 0.06
CA ALA A 146 0.79 7.35 -0.90
C ALA A 146 1.43 6.22 -1.74
N SER A 147 1.18 4.95 -1.43
CA SER A 147 1.41 3.85 -2.38
C SER A 147 0.31 3.90 -3.43
N ARG A 148 0.58 4.60 -4.57
CA ARG A 148 -0.28 4.76 -5.75
C ARG A 148 -1.77 4.73 -5.40
N ALA A 149 -2.40 5.88 -5.20
CA ALA A 149 -3.86 5.94 -5.14
C ALA A 149 -4.42 5.22 -6.37
N VAL A 150 -5.06 4.08 -6.13
CA VAL A 150 -5.62 3.22 -7.16
C VAL A 150 -7.07 3.63 -7.37
N ASP A 151 -7.47 3.86 -8.61
CA ASP A 151 -8.89 4.04 -8.96
C ASP A 151 -9.58 2.67 -8.96
N ILE A 152 -10.38 2.40 -7.92
CA ILE A 152 -11.10 1.13 -7.76
C ILE A 152 -12.19 0.91 -8.80
N THR A 153 -12.43 1.85 -9.73
CA THR A 153 -13.33 1.64 -10.87
C THR A 153 -12.63 0.95 -12.04
N GLN A 154 -11.29 1.03 -12.12
CA GLN A 154 -10.50 0.49 -13.24
C GLN A 154 -9.45 -0.53 -12.80
N HIS A 155 -9.30 -0.76 -11.50
CA HIS A 155 -8.23 -1.60 -10.97
C HIS A 155 -8.63 -3.06 -10.79
N ASP A 156 -7.69 -3.94 -11.09
CA ASP A 156 -7.78 -5.39 -10.87
C ASP A 156 -7.06 -5.79 -9.58
N PHE A 157 -7.76 -6.56 -8.75
CA PHE A 157 -7.28 -7.13 -7.52
C PHE A 157 -6.97 -8.62 -7.70
N ASP A 158 -5.91 -9.08 -7.03
CA ASP A 158 -5.64 -10.51 -6.91
C ASP A 158 -6.65 -11.17 -5.96
N VAL A 159 -7.02 -10.49 -4.87
CA VAL A 159 -7.94 -11.05 -3.85
C VAL A 159 -9.05 -10.05 -3.50
N GLY A 160 -10.31 -10.50 -3.47
CA GLY A 160 -11.42 -9.74 -2.88
C GLY A 160 -11.90 -10.37 -1.58
N LEU A 161 -12.01 -9.59 -0.49
CA LEU A 161 -12.53 -10.06 0.79
C LEU A 161 -14.00 -9.67 0.96
N SER A 162 -14.91 -10.64 0.85
CA SER A 162 -16.36 -10.43 1.06
C SER A 162 -16.80 -11.03 2.39
N PHE A 163 -17.46 -10.22 3.22
CA PHE A 163 -17.73 -10.56 4.62
C PHE A 163 -18.92 -9.79 5.20
N PRO A 164 -19.61 -10.33 6.22
CA PRO A 164 -20.62 -9.61 6.96
C PRO A 164 -19.96 -8.62 7.92
N GLY A 165 -20.65 -7.53 8.24
CA GLY A 165 -20.10 -6.47 9.09
C GLY A 165 -19.61 -6.95 10.47
N GLU A 166 -20.19 -8.03 10.98
CA GLU A 166 -19.87 -8.71 12.23
C GLU A 166 -18.49 -9.38 12.21
N ALA A 167 -18.07 -9.88 11.05
CA ALA A 167 -16.75 -10.50 10.86
C ALA A 167 -15.64 -9.45 10.70
N ARG A 168 -15.96 -8.14 10.67
CA ARG A 168 -15.01 -7.07 10.35
C ARG A 168 -13.75 -7.09 11.21
N GLY A 169 -13.88 -7.35 12.52
CA GLY A 169 -12.73 -7.40 13.42
C GLY A 169 -11.73 -8.50 13.09
N LEU A 170 -12.20 -9.66 12.61
CA LEU A 170 -11.35 -10.74 12.11
C LEU A 170 -10.77 -10.37 10.74
N VAL A 171 -11.61 -9.90 9.82
CA VAL A 171 -11.20 -9.60 8.44
C VAL A 171 -10.18 -8.48 8.38
N GLU A 172 -10.26 -7.48 9.26
CA GLU A 172 -9.24 -6.43 9.36
C GLU A 172 -7.86 -7.01 9.72
N GLN A 173 -7.80 -7.96 10.66
CA GLN A 173 -6.55 -8.63 11.02
C GLN A 173 -6.01 -9.47 9.87
N VAL A 174 -6.88 -10.22 9.18
CA VAL A 174 -6.51 -11.00 7.99
C VAL A 174 -6.01 -10.08 6.87
N ALA A 175 -6.69 -8.96 6.62
CA ALA A 175 -6.31 -7.99 5.60
C ALA A 175 -4.91 -7.40 5.85
N ARG A 176 -4.59 -7.07 7.10
CA ARG A 176 -3.24 -6.59 7.49
C ARG A 176 -2.16 -7.64 7.21
N GLU A 177 -2.39 -8.87 7.62
CA GLU A 177 -1.47 -10.00 7.38
C GLU A 177 -1.34 -10.34 5.89
N LEU A 178 -2.45 -10.23 5.15
CA LEU A 178 -2.51 -10.47 3.71
C LEU A 178 -1.73 -9.40 2.93
N GLU A 179 -1.89 -8.11 3.28
CA GLU A 179 -1.13 -7.01 2.68
C GLU A 179 0.38 -7.22 2.77
N ALA A 180 0.86 -7.73 3.91
CA ALA A 180 2.28 -8.03 4.08
C ALA A 180 2.78 -9.07 3.06
N ARG A 181 1.91 -10.01 2.67
CA ARG A 181 2.22 -11.15 1.79
C ARG A 181 2.04 -10.85 0.30
N VAL A 182 0.92 -10.23 -0.09
CA VAL A 182 0.60 -9.97 -1.51
C VAL A 182 0.87 -8.54 -1.95
N GLY A 183 1.09 -7.62 -1.00
CA GLY A 183 1.34 -6.21 -1.28
C GLY A 183 0.10 -5.32 -1.18
N PRO A 184 0.30 -3.99 -1.08
CA PRO A 184 -0.79 -3.01 -1.04
C PRO A 184 -1.52 -2.99 -2.39
N ASN A 185 -2.82 -2.71 -2.36
CA ASN A 185 -3.70 -2.66 -3.54
C ASN A 185 -3.80 -3.96 -4.37
N ALA A 186 -3.13 -5.04 -3.99
CA ALA A 186 -3.34 -6.37 -4.58
C ALA A 186 -4.63 -7.03 -4.04
N TYR A 187 -5.18 -6.54 -2.94
CA TYR A 187 -6.41 -7.06 -2.35
C TYR A 187 -7.45 -5.95 -2.15
N PHE A 188 -8.72 -6.30 -2.29
CA PHE A 188 -9.86 -5.43 -2.00
C PHE A 188 -10.38 -5.68 -0.58
N TYR A 189 -10.28 -4.64 0.25
CA TYR A 189 -10.90 -4.53 1.58
C TYR A 189 -11.57 -3.15 1.69
N ASP A 190 -12.85 -3.13 2.05
CA ASP A 190 -13.70 -1.93 1.93
C ASP A 190 -13.14 -0.69 2.65
N ASN A 191 -12.61 -0.84 3.86
CA ASN A 191 -12.06 0.24 4.67
C ASN A 191 -10.80 0.90 4.07
N ASN A 192 -10.12 0.24 3.12
CA ASN A 192 -8.98 0.86 2.43
C ASN A 192 -9.43 1.90 1.40
N TYR A 193 -10.70 1.85 0.96
CA TYR A 193 -11.21 2.62 -0.19
C TYR A 193 -12.48 3.41 0.13
N VAL A 194 -12.70 3.77 1.40
CA VAL A 194 -13.91 4.47 1.87
C VAL A 194 -14.25 5.70 1.03
N SER A 195 -13.26 6.50 0.64
CA SER A 195 -13.46 7.70 -0.18
C SER A 195 -14.03 7.41 -1.57
N GLN A 196 -13.70 6.26 -2.16
CA GLN A 196 -14.16 5.85 -3.48
C GLN A 196 -15.47 5.06 -3.42
N LEU A 197 -15.74 4.38 -2.30
CA LEU A 197 -16.98 3.64 -2.06
C LEU A 197 -18.13 4.55 -1.60
N ALA A 198 -17.85 5.76 -1.12
CA ALA A 198 -18.84 6.75 -0.73
C ALA A 198 -19.54 7.39 -1.96
N ARG A 199 -20.32 6.60 -2.70
CA ARG A 199 -20.98 7.00 -3.95
C ARG A 199 -22.35 6.33 -4.15
N PRO A 200 -23.23 6.90 -5.00
CA PRO A 200 -24.42 6.22 -5.48
C PRO A 200 -24.07 4.95 -6.26
N SER A 201 -25.02 4.01 -6.30
CA SER A 201 -24.89 2.72 -7.02
C SER A 201 -23.67 1.91 -6.62
N LEU A 202 -23.32 1.95 -5.33
CA LEU A 202 -22.24 1.18 -4.73
C LEU A 202 -22.36 -0.32 -5.05
N ASP A 203 -23.60 -0.81 -5.14
CA ASP A 203 -23.91 -2.19 -5.43
C ASP A 203 -23.36 -2.65 -6.79
N THR A 204 -23.54 -1.85 -7.83
CA THR A 204 -23.03 -2.15 -9.18
C THR A 204 -21.51 -2.19 -9.21
N LEU A 205 -20.85 -1.27 -8.48
CA LEU A 205 -19.39 -1.24 -8.39
C LEU A 205 -18.85 -2.47 -7.66
N LEU A 206 -19.42 -2.83 -6.51
CA LEU A 206 -18.99 -4.01 -5.76
C LEU A 206 -19.19 -5.30 -6.57
N GLN A 207 -20.33 -5.43 -7.26
CA GLN A 207 -20.57 -6.59 -8.14
C GLN A 207 -19.49 -6.71 -9.23
N ASP A 208 -19.13 -5.60 -9.87
CA ASP A 208 -18.10 -5.58 -10.90
C ASP A 208 -16.70 -5.92 -10.32
N ILE A 209 -16.34 -5.34 -9.16
CA ILE A 209 -15.08 -5.66 -8.46
C ILE A 209 -14.97 -7.16 -8.22
N TYR A 210 -15.94 -7.76 -7.51
CA TYR A 210 -15.87 -9.18 -7.18
C TYR A 210 -15.96 -10.07 -8.42
N ARG A 211 -16.84 -9.76 -9.38
CA ARG A 211 -17.10 -10.64 -10.52
C ARG A 211 -15.99 -10.61 -11.56
N ASN A 212 -15.55 -9.41 -11.92
CA ASN A 212 -14.71 -9.20 -13.10
C ASN A 212 -13.27 -8.84 -12.73
N ARG A 213 -13.04 -8.26 -11.56
CA ARG A 213 -11.76 -7.63 -11.19
C ARG A 213 -11.12 -8.19 -9.92
N CYS A 214 -11.53 -9.38 -9.49
CA CYS A 214 -10.86 -10.14 -8.43
C CYS A 214 -10.47 -11.52 -8.99
N LYS A 215 -9.19 -11.91 -8.92
CA LYS A 215 -8.80 -13.28 -9.32
C LYS A 215 -9.37 -14.32 -8.37
N LEU A 216 -9.16 -14.13 -7.07
CA LEU A 216 -9.73 -14.93 -5.98
C LEU A 216 -10.72 -14.10 -5.16
N ILE A 217 -11.84 -14.71 -4.77
CA ILE A 217 -12.83 -14.13 -3.86
C ILE A 217 -12.86 -14.97 -2.60
N VAL A 218 -12.48 -14.36 -1.49
CA VAL A 218 -12.52 -14.98 -0.17
C VAL A 218 -13.81 -14.58 0.49
N VAL A 219 -14.64 -15.57 0.79
CA VAL A 219 -16.00 -15.38 1.30
C VAL A 219 -16.04 -15.82 2.75
N PHE A 220 -16.18 -14.86 3.67
CA PHE A 220 -16.26 -15.13 5.11
C PHE A 220 -17.70 -15.46 5.50
N VAL A 221 -18.03 -16.75 5.54
CA VAL A 221 -19.41 -17.25 5.74
C VAL A 221 -19.75 -17.51 7.21
N GLY A 222 -20.96 -17.12 7.60
CA GLY A 222 -21.54 -17.31 8.93
C GLY A 222 -23.03 -16.97 8.95
N ASP A 223 -23.68 -17.03 10.11
CA ASP A 223 -25.15 -16.89 10.25
C ASP A 223 -25.66 -15.51 9.81
N ASP A 224 -24.84 -14.48 10.02
CA ASP A 224 -25.17 -13.09 9.65
C ASP A 224 -24.93 -12.78 8.17
N TYR A 225 -24.31 -13.70 7.41
CA TYR A 225 -23.99 -13.48 5.99
C TYR A 225 -25.25 -13.21 5.14
N GLN A 226 -26.36 -13.86 5.49
CA GLN A 226 -27.61 -13.77 4.73
C GLN A 226 -28.58 -12.71 5.26
N ARG A 227 -28.39 -12.22 6.48
CA ARG A 227 -29.42 -11.47 7.20
C ARG A 227 -29.53 -10.00 6.79
N LYS A 228 -28.54 -9.44 6.09
CA LYS A 228 -28.48 -8.00 5.79
C LYS A 228 -28.50 -7.68 4.30
N ASP A 229 -29.31 -6.70 3.94
CA ASP A 229 -29.49 -6.20 2.56
C ASP A 229 -28.17 -5.80 1.86
N ARG A 230 -27.17 -5.31 2.60
CA ARG A 230 -25.87 -4.92 2.03
C ARG A 230 -25.02 -6.13 1.62
N CYS A 231 -25.05 -7.23 2.38
CA CYS A 231 -24.38 -8.48 1.99
C CYS A 231 -25.10 -9.16 0.83
N GLY A 232 -26.41 -8.90 0.64
CA GLY A 232 -27.19 -9.45 -0.47
C GLY A 232 -26.65 -9.12 -1.86
N VAL A 233 -26.00 -7.96 -2.04
CA VAL A 233 -25.43 -7.55 -3.32
C VAL A 233 -24.13 -8.29 -3.63
N GLU A 234 -23.18 -8.32 -2.69
CA GLU A 234 -21.94 -9.08 -2.84
C GLU A 234 -22.24 -10.57 -3.00
N PHE A 235 -23.18 -11.07 -2.19
CA PHE A 235 -23.65 -12.44 -2.24
C PHE A 235 -24.33 -12.78 -3.56
N ARG A 236 -25.04 -11.84 -4.21
CA ARG A 236 -25.59 -12.07 -5.54
C ARG A 236 -24.49 -12.29 -6.58
N ALA A 237 -23.44 -11.46 -6.59
CA ALA A 237 -22.30 -11.65 -7.48
C ALA A 237 -21.61 -12.99 -7.20
N ILE A 238 -21.38 -13.32 -5.93
CA ILE A 238 -20.76 -14.59 -5.51
C ILE A 238 -21.65 -15.78 -5.92
N ARG A 239 -22.97 -15.73 -5.69
CA ARG A 239 -23.91 -16.78 -6.13
C ARG A 239 -23.87 -16.97 -7.64
N GLU A 240 -23.84 -15.89 -8.43
CA GLU A 240 -23.73 -16.00 -9.88
C GLU A 240 -22.41 -16.68 -10.30
N ILE A 241 -21.29 -16.41 -9.61
CA ILE A 241 -19.99 -17.06 -9.87
C ILE A 241 -20.01 -18.55 -9.52
N ILE A 242 -20.62 -18.90 -8.37
CA ILE A 242 -20.87 -20.30 -7.97
C ILE A 242 -21.72 -20.99 -9.04
N MET A 243 -22.82 -20.36 -9.47
CA MET A 243 -23.72 -20.90 -10.49
C MET A 243 -23.04 -21.01 -11.87
N ALA A 244 -22.11 -20.12 -12.19
CA ALA A 244 -21.31 -20.16 -13.41
C ALA A 244 -20.16 -21.21 -13.37
N ARG A 245 -20.06 -22.00 -12.28
CA ARG A 245 -19.02 -23.03 -12.08
C ARG A 245 -17.58 -22.52 -12.14
N ALA A 246 -17.36 -21.25 -11.83
CA ALA A 246 -16.02 -20.69 -11.67
C ALA A 246 -15.50 -20.92 -10.23
N GLU A 247 -15.72 -22.12 -9.71
CA GLU A 247 -15.50 -22.52 -8.30
C GLU A 247 -14.05 -22.31 -7.86
N GLN A 248 -13.09 -22.40 -8.79
CA GLN A 248 -11.67 -22.18 -8.52
C GLN A 248 -11.35 -20.75 -8.04
N ARG A 249 -12.23 -19.79 -8.33
CA ARG A 249 -12.10 -18.38 -7.92
C ARG A 249 -12.70 -18.10 -6.54
N ILE A 250 -13.25 -19.10 -5.85
CA ILE A 250 -13.91 -18.91 -4.55
C ILE A 250 -13.15 -19.70 -3.49
N MET A 251 -12.93 -19.05 -2.34
CA MET A 251 -12.40 -19.67 -1.14
C MET A 251 -13.28 -19.32 0.05
N PHE A 252 -13.83 -20.34 0.72
CA PHE A 252 -14.66 -20.14 1.90
C PHE A 252 -13.82 -20.06 3.18
N VAL A 253 -14.10 -19.04 4.00
CA VAL A 253 -13.63 -18.94 5.38
C VAL A 253 -14.85 -18.96 6.29
N ARG A 254 -14.97 -19.97 7.13
CA ARG A 254 -16.12 -20.14 8.01
C ARG A 254 -15.85 -19.46 9.34
N VAL A 255 -16.70 -18.50 9.73
CA VAL A 255 -16.56 -17.76 10.99
C VAL A 255 -17.44 -18.35 12.12
N ASP A 256 -18.54 -19.01 11.78
CA ASP A 256 -19.43 -19.70 12.71
C ASP A 256 -20.18 -20.87 12.03
N ASP A 257 -21.08 -21.54 12.75
CA ASP A 257 -21.83 -22.69 12.23
C ASP A 257 -23.11 -22.34 11.44
N GLY A 258 -23.36 -21.07 11.19
CA GLY A 258 -24.49 -20.56 10.41
C GLY A 258 -24.54 -21.13 9.00
N ALA A 259 -25.76 -21.29 8.49
CA ALA A 259 -26.01 -21.77 7.14
C ALA A 259 -26.03 -20.61 6.15
N VAL A 260 -25.46 -20.80 4.97
CA VAL A 260 -25.46 -19.81 3.89
C VAL A 260 -25.95 -20.49 2.61
N ASP A 261 -26.98 -19.93 1.96
CA ASP A 261 -27.57 -20.49 0.74
C ASP A 261 -26.54 -20.65 -0.36
N GLY A 262 -26.49 -21.84 -0.96
CA GLY A 262 -25.53 -22.14 -2.02
C GLY A 262 -24.12 -22.46 -1.51
N VAL A 263 -23.91 -22.53 -0.18
CA VAL A 263 -22.73 -23.13 0.44
C VAL A 263 -23.18 -24.40 1.15
N PHE A 264 -22.75 -25.56 0.65
CA PHE A 264 -23.14 -26.85 1.18
C PHE A 264 -22.23 -27.26 2.34
N ARG A 265 -22.75 -28.07 3.26
CA ARG A 265 -21.97 -28.63 4.37
C ARG A 265 -20.77 -29.49 3.91
N THR A 266 -20.83 -29.98 2.68
CA THR A 266 -19.79 -30.79 2.05
C THR A 266 -18.69 -29.96 1.38
N ASP A 267 -18.87 -28.65 1.25
CA ASP A 267 -17.88 -27.78 0.63
C ASP A 267 -16.65 -27.62 1.54
N GLY A 268 -15.48 -27.45 0.93
CA GLY A 268 -14.24 -27.19 1.66
C GLY A 268 -14.20 -25.75 2.17
N TYR A 269 -13.78 -25.56 3.43
CA TYR A 269 -13.62 -24.24 4.04
C TYR A 269 -12.39 -24.20 4.96
N VAL A 270 -11.84 -23.01 5.13
CA VAL A 270 -10.93 -22.69 6.24
C VAL A 270 -11.78 -22.31 7.45
N ASP A 271 -11.63 -23.00 8.58
CA ASP A 271 -12.36 -22.68 9.81
C ASP A 271 -11.61 -21.61 10.62
N ALA A 272 -12.16 -20.39 10.69
CA ALA A 272 -11.53 -19.27 11.40
C ALA A 272 -11.49 -19.44 12.92
N ARG A 273 -12.18 -20.45 13.48
CA ARG A 273 -12.08 -20.83 14.89
C ARG A 273 -10.87 -21.72 15.15
N ARG A 274 -10.29 -22.29 14.10
CA ARG A 274 -9.17 -23.25 14.16
C ARG A 274 -7.83 -22.64 13.75
N PHE A 275 -7.86 -21.56 12.97
CA PHE A 275 -6.69 -20.89 12.43
C PHE A 275 -6.71 -19.41 12.78
N ASN A 276 -5.53 -18.87 13.11
CA ASN A 276 -5.38 -17.45 13.42
C ASN A 276 -5.34 -16.58 12.14
N PRO A 277 -5.45 -15.25 12.24
CA PRO A 277 -5.48 -14.37 11.07
C PRO A 277 -4.27 -14.49 10.12
N SER A 278 -3.06 -14.72 10.65
CA SER A 278 -1.86 -14.85 9.83
C SER A 278 -1.84 -16.17 9.04
N GLU A 279 -2.33 -17.26 9.65
CA GLU A 279 -2.50 -18.56 8.96
C GLU A 279 -3.56 -18.46 7.86
N ILE A 280 -4.68 -17.80 8.13
CA ILE A 280 -5.73 -17.56 7.13
C ILE A 280 -5.16 -16.75 5.95
N ALA A 281 -4.42 -15.67 6.23
CA ALA A 281 -3.77 -14.86 5.21
C ALA A 281 -2.73 -15.67 4.40
N GLN A 282 -2.01 -16.60 5.04
CA GLN A 282 -1.11 -17.53 4.35
C GLN A 282 -1.89 -18.40 3.35
N PHE A 283 -2.98 -19.04 3.78
CA PHE A 283 -3.76 -19.91 2.90
C PHE A 283 -4.35 -19.13 1.71
N ILE A 284 -4.77 -17.88 1.93
CA ILE A 284 -5.25 -17.00 0.85
C ILE A 284 -4.13 -16.71 -0.15
N ALA A 285 -2.93 -16.35 0.33
CA ALA A 285 -1.77 -16.07 -0.52
C ALA A 285 -1.33 -17.29 -1.33
N GLU A 286 -1.32 -18.49 -0.71
CA GLU A 286 -1.06 -19.76 -1.40
C GLU A 286 -2.12 -20.03 -2.47
N ARG A 287 -3.39 -19.74 -2.19
CA ARG A 287 -4.48 -20.02 -3.12
C ARG A 287 -4.47 -19.10 -4.32
N VAL A 288 -4.24 -17.81 -4.13
CA VAL A 288 -4.22 -16.85 -5.25
C VAL A 288 -3.03 -17.06 -6.18
N ALA A 289 -1.88 -17.52 -5.66
CA ALA A 289 -0.70 -17.85 -6.46
C ALA A 289 -0.93 -19.03 -7.44
N LEU A 290 -1.97 -19.84 -7.21
CA LEU A 290 -2.34 -20.98 -8.05
C LEU A 290 -3.36 -20.62 -9.14
N ILE A 291 -3.86 -19.39 -9.16
CA ILE A 291 -4.83 -18.90 -10.15
C ILE A 291 -4.06 -18.10 -11.20
N THR A 292 -3.92 -18.70 -12.39
CA THR A 292 -3.32 -18.08 -13.59
C THR A 292 -4.30 -17.19 -14.33
#